data_AF-A0A9W4EB42-F1
#
_entry.id   AF-A0A9W4EB42-F1
#
_cell.length_a   1.000
_cell.length_b   1.000
_cell.length_c   1.000
_cell.angle_alpha   90.00
_cell.angle_beta   90.00
_cell.angle_gamma   90.00
#
_symmetry.space_group_name_H-M   'P 1'
#
loop_
_entity.id
_entity.type
_entity.pdbx_description
1 polymer ?
#
loop_
_entity_poly.entity_id
_entity_poly.type
_entity_poly.pdbx_seq_one_letter_code
_entity_poly.pdbx_strand_id
1 'polypeptide(L)'
;MTPLRVIFLIILVGTTLEVLTERTREQFRLTRWRRTLQDHVVIVGYGTKGRSAARTLLGHGVPPERIVVVDPDPKVVEGATEEGYVAVAGDATRSDVLWRAEAQRARQIVVAAQRDDTAVLVTLTARQVNPGAHIVASVREEENAPLVRQSGADSVITSSGAAGRLLGQSVLSPSVGRVMDDPITYGSGLDLIERPVDPSEAGLAPREVRDLVVSVMRDARLLDHDDPEANPLRATDRLITICRASDGPAAARLG
;
A
#
# COMPACT_ATOMS: atom_id res chain seq x y z
N MET A 1 -34.19 -44.78 23.92
CA MET A 1 -33.38 -43.63 23.43
C MET A 1 -34.19 -42.37 23.67
N THR A 2 -33.74 -41.45 24.54
CA THR A 2 -34.46 -40.18 24.74
C THR A 2 -34.19 -39.24 23.56
N PRO A 3 -35.21 -38.56 22.99
CA PRO A 3 -35.04 -37.67 21.84
C PRO A 3 -33.97 -36.58 22.07
N LEU A 4 -33.81 -36.15 23.33
CA LEU A 4 -32.78 -35.19 23.75
C LEU A 4 -31.34 -35.66 23.47
N ARG A 5 -31.05 -36.96 23.61
CA ARG A 5 -29.70 -37.50 23.33
C ARG A 5 -29.36 -37.48 21.85
N VAL A 6 -30.35 -37.62 20.97
CA VAL A 6 -30.15 -37.60 19.52
C VAL A 6 -29.88 -36.18 19.03
N ILE A 7 -30.63 -35.19 19.54
CA ILE A 7 -30.42 -33.78 19.20
C ILE A 7 -29.03 -33.31 19.67
N PHE A 8 -28.63 -33.68 20.89
CA PHE A 8 -27.29 -33.35 21.40
C PHE A 8 -26.18 -33.94 20.51
N LEU A 9 -26.33 -35.19 20.07
CA LEU A 9 -25.34 -35.85 19.20
C LEU A 9 -25.25 -35.16 17.83
N ILE A 10 -26.37 -34.73 17.25
CA ILE A 10 -26.40 -34.03 15.95
C ILE A 10 -25.71 -32.67 16.05
N ILE A 11 -25.97 -31.90 17.11
CA ILE A 11 -25.33 -30.59 17.31
C ILE A 11 -23.83 -30.76 17.56
N LEU A 12 -23.43 -31.74 18.38
CA LEU A 12 -22.02 -32.00 18.67
C LEU A 12 -21.25 -32.45 17.40
N VAL A 13 -21.82 -33.35 16.61
CA VAL A 13 -21.21 -33.79 15.35
C VAL A 13 -21.20 -32.67 14.31
N GLY A 14 -22.26 -31.86 14.21
CA GLY A 14 -22.33 -30.71 13.31
C GLY A 14 -21.27 -29.65 13.64
N THR A 15 -21.19 -29.23 14.90
CA THR A 15 -20.21 -28.24 15.37
C THR A 15 -18.77 -28.73 15.26
N THR A 16 -18.50 -30.00 15.55
CA THR A 16 -17.14 -30.56 15.40
C THR A 16 -16.72 -30.67 13.93
N LEU A 17 -17.62 -31.03 13.02
CA LEU A 17 -17.37 -31.02 11.58
C LEU A 17 -17.13 -29.59 11.06
N GLU A 18 -17.94 -28.63 11.49
CA GLU A 18 -17.83 -27.22 11.09
C GLU A 18 -16.48 -26.63 11.52
N VAL A 19 -16.11 -26.79 12.80
CA VAL A 19 -14.82 -26.31 13.35
C VAL A 19 -13.60 -27.01 12.72
N LEU A 20 -13.70 -28.31 12.43
CA LEU A 20 -12.62 -29.03 11.72
C LEU A 20 -12.49 -28.55 10.26
N THR A 21 -13.60 -28.27 9.58
CA THR A 21 -13.55 -27.77 8.20
C THR A 21 -13.02 -26.35 8.08
N GLU A 22 -13.31 -25.46 9.03
CA GLU A 22 -12.78 -24.09 9.04
C GLU A 22 -11.25 -24.08 9.23
N ARG A 23 -10.74 -24.76 10.27
CA ARG A 23 -9.29 -24.81 10.54
C ARG A 23 -8.49 -25.46 9.41
N THR A 24 -9.05 -26.48 8.78
CA THR A 24 -8.40 -27.16 7.66
C THR A 24 -8.38 -26.24 6.43
N ARG A 25 -9.47 -25.52 6.13
CA ARG A 25 -9.53 -24.57 5.00
C ARG A 25 -8.56 -23.40 5.16
N GLU A 26 -8.41 -22.84 6.36
CA GLU A 26 -7.47 -21.76 6.63
C GLU A 26 -6.01 -22.19 6.41
N GLN A 27 -5.62 -23.36 6.92
CA GLN A 27 -4.27 -23.90 6.72
C GLN A 27 -3.98 -24.22 5.25
N PHE A 28 -4.96 -24.79 4.52
CA PHE A 28 -4.84 -25.01 3.08
C PHE A 28 -4.77 -23.69 2.30
N ARG A 29 -5.54 -22.66 2.70
CA ARG A 29 -5.51 -21.33 2.09
C ARG A 29 -4.14 -20.67 2.26
N LEU A 30 -3.57 -20.68 3.47
CA LEU A 30 -2.24 -20.13 3.76
C LEU A 30 -1.12 -20.85 3.00
N THR A 31 -1.18 -22.18 2.93
CA THR A 31 -0.17 -22.98 2.22
C THR A 31 -0.24 -22.77 0.70
N ARG A 32 -1.45 -22.67 0.14
CA ARG A 32 -1.66 -22.34 -1.28
C ARG A 32 -1.23 -20.90 -1.58
N TRP A 33 -1.60 -19.97 -0.72
CA TRP A 33 -1.26 -18.56 -0.79
C TRP A 33 0.26 -18.37 -0.92
N ARG A 34 1.08 -18.98 -0.05
CA ARG A 34 2.56 -18.92 -0.15
C ARG A 34 3.11 -19.43 -1.48
N ARG A 35 2.49 -20.45 -2.08
CA ARG A 35 2.96 -21.03 -3.35
C ARG A 35 2.65 -20.17 -4.57
N THR A 36 1.56 -19.40 -4.50
CA THR A 36 1.11 -18.55 -5.62
C THR A 36 1.50 -17.08 -5.47
N LEU A 37 2.06 -16.69 -4.32
CA LEU A 37 2.40 -15.30 -4.05
C LEU A 37 3.61 -14.84 -4.84
N GLN A 38 3.36 -13.96 -5.81
CA GLN A 38 4.36 -13.22 -6.57
C GLN A 38 3.81 -11.81 -6.79
N ASP A 39 4.69 -10.83 -6.98
CA ASP A 39 4.35 -9.43 -7.22
C ASP A 39 3.43 -8.78 -6.17
N HIS A 40 3.58 -9.22 -4.92
CA HIS A 40 2.83 -8.73 -3.77
C HIS A 40 3.58 -7.59 -3.05
N VAL A 41 2.88 -6.93 -2.13
CA VAL A 41 3.42 -5.87 -1.29
C VAL A 41 3.55 -6.37 0.15
N VAL A 42 4.72 -6.17 0.76
CA VAL A 42 4.93 -6.41 2.18
C VAL A 42 4.93 -5.08 2.92
N ILE A 43 4.10 -4.93 3.95
CA ILE A 43 4.04 -3.76 4.83
C ILE A 43 4.57 -4.16 6.19
N VAL A 44 5.70 -3.56 6.58
CA VAL A 44 6.32 -3.75 7.90
C VAL A 44 5.86 -2.64 8.85
N GLY A 45 5.15 -3.04 9.90
CA GLY A 45 4.52 -2.16 10.88
C GLY A 45 3.10 -1.78 10.47
N TYR A 46 2.11 -2.13 11.28
CA TYR A 46 0.68 -1.89 11.02
C TYR A 46 0.03 -0.96 12.04
N GLY A 47 0.77 0.10 12.37
CA GLY A 47 0.24 1.28 13.06
C GLY A 47 -0.48 2.23 12.11
N THR A 48 -0.50 3.52 12.45
CA THR A 48 -1.16 4.56 11.63
C THR A 48 -0.63 4.59 10.19
N LYS A 49 0.69 4.60 10.01
CA LYS A 49 1.33 4.70 8.70
C LYS A 49 1.06 3.46 7.81
N GLY A 50 1.22 2.27 8.38
CA GLY A 50 1.00 1.00 7.67
C GLY A 50 -0.46 0.78 7.28
N ARG A 51 -1.42 1.13 8.16
CA ARG A 51 -2.85 1.07 7.85
C ARG A 51 -3.23 2.02 6.72
N SER A 52 -2.75 3.27 6.77
CA SER A 52 -3.00 4.23 5.70
C SER A 52 -2.42 3.74 4.37
N ALA A 53 -1.18 3.21 4.38
CA ALA A 53 -0.58 2.63 3.18
C ALA A 53 -1.40 1.45 2.63
N ALA A 54 -1.85 0.52 3.48
CA ALA A 54 -2.68 -0.61 3.06
C ALA A 54 -4.00 -0.17 2.43
N ARG A 55 -4.67 0.83 3.04
CA ARG A 55 -5.93 1.39 2.52
C ARG A 55 -5.74 2.06 1.17
N THR A 56 -4.68 2.85 1.00
CA THR A 56 -4.36 3.47 -0.30
C THR A 56 -4.09 2.41 -1.36
N LEU A 57 -3.35 1.35 -1.03
CA LEU A 57 -3.08 0.25 -1.97
C LEU A 57 -4.37 -0.49 -2.38
N LEU A 58 -5.25 -0.80 -1.42
CA LEU A 58 -6.57 -1.38 -1.69
C LEU A 58 -7.39 -0.48 -2.61
N GLY A 59 -7.37 0.83 -2.32
CA GLY A 59 -8.05 1.84 -3.11
C GLY A 59 -7.61 1.84 -4.57
N HIS A 60 -6.31 1.84 -4.82
CA HIS A 60 -5.76 1.73 -6.17
C HIS A 60 -5.84 0.32 -6.77
N GLY A 61 -6.56 -0.59 -6.13
CA GLY A 61 -6.97 -1.86 -6.70
C GLY A 61 -6.00 -3.02 -6.47
N VAL A 62 -5.03 -2.87 -5.57
CA VAL A 62 -4.23 -4.01 -5.08
C VAL A 62 -5.16 -4.89 -4.24
N PRO A 63 -5.34 -6.19 -4.57
CA PRO A 63 -6.22 -7.06 -3.81
C PRO A 63 -5.63 -7.34 -2.40
N PRO A 64 -6.47 -7.48 -1.36
CA PRO A 64 -6.01 -7.66 0.03
C PRO A 64 -5.11 -8.88 0.21
N GLU A 65 -5.33 -9.95 -0.58
CA GLU A 65 -4.51 -11.17 -0.51
C GLU A 65 -3.08 -10.97 -1.03
N ARG A 66 -2.82 -9.88 -1.78
CA ARG A 66 -1.48 -9.46 -2.22
C ARG A 66 -0.85 -8.41 -1.29
N ILE A 67 -1.47 -8.13 -0.15
CA ILE A 67 -0.90 -7.25 0.88
C ILE A 67 -0.58 -8.12 2.09
N VAL A 68 0.70 -8.12 2.45
CA VAL A 68 1.24 -8.91 3.56
C VAL A 68 1.70 -7.98 4.64
N VAL A 69 1.13 -8.11 5.83
CA VAL A 69 1.45 -7.26 6.98
C VAL A 69 2.41 -7.99 7.89
N VAL A 70 3.44 -7.31 8.39
CA VAL A 70 4.36 -7.82 9.40
C VAL A 70 4.35 -6.89 10.59
N ASP A 71 4.05 -7.41 11.79
CA ASP A 71 4.07 -6.61 13.02
C ASP A 71 4.50 -7.48 14.21
N PRO A 72 5.28 -6.95 15.17
CA PRO A 72 5.64 -7.70 16.37
C PRO A 72 4.49 -7.88 17.37
N ASP A 73 3.46 -7.02 17.35
CA ASP A 73 2.32 -7.11 18.29
C ASP A 73 1.25 -8.09 17.76
N PRO A 74 0.98 -9.22 18.45
CA PRO A 74 -0.04 -10.18 18.03
C PRO A 74 -1.44 -9.58 17.88
N LYS A 75 -1.81 -8.56 18.67
CA LYS A 75 -3.13 -7.91 18.57
C LYS A 75 -3.27 -7.13 17.27
N VAL A 76 -2.17 -6.50 16.83
CA VAL A 76 -2.14 -5.76 15.57
C VAL A 76 -2.24 -6.72 14.38
N VAL A 77 -1.57 -7.88 14.48
CA VAL A 77 -1.64 -8.95 13.48
C VAL A 77 -3.04 -9.56 13.38
N GLU A 78 -3.70 -9.78 14.52
CA GLU A 78 -5.08 -10.26 14.57
C GLU A 78 -6.01 -9.27 13.87
N GLY A 79 -5.96 -7.99 14.22
CA GLY A 79 -6.78 -6.96 13.55
C GLY A 79 -6.50 -6.83 12.05
N ALA A 80 -5.24 -6.96 11.61
CA ALA A 80 -4.92 -6.99 10.18
C ALA A 80 -5.53 -8.22 9.48
N THR A 81 -5.58 -9.36 10.15
CA THR A 81 -6.19 -10.59 9.62
C THR A 81 -7.71 -10.45 9.51
N GLU A 82 -8.36 -9.82 10.51
CA GLU A 82 -9.80 -9.50 10.49
C GLU A 82 -10.15 -8.53 9.35
N GLU A 83 -9.26 -7.60 9.01
CA GLU A 83 -9.38 -6.70 7.86
C GLU A 83 -9.13 -7.41 6.50
N GLY A 84 -8.81 -8.71 6.50
CA GLY A 84 -8.67 -9.55 5.31
C GLY A 84 -7.26 -9.66 4.74
N TYR A 85 -6.26 -9.04 5.37
CA TYR A 85 -4.86 -9.16 4.95
C TYR A 85 -4.24 -10.48 5.42
N VAL A 86 -3.16 -10.88 4.77
CA VAL A 86 -2.28 -11.91 5.35
C VAL A 86 -1.31 -11.24 6.30
N ALA A 87 -1.25 -11.67 7.55
CA ALA A 87 -0.42 -11.06 8.58
C ALA A 87 0.59 -12.06 9.18
N VAL A 88 1.80 -11.57 9.49
CA VAL A 88 2.90 -12.33 10.08
C VAL A 88 3.33 -11.66 11.37
N ALA A 89 3.18 -12.37 12.48
CA ALA A 89 3.71 -11.93 13.76
C ALA A 89 5.23 -12.15 13.84
N GLY A 90 5.97 -11.07 14.11
CA GLY A 90 7.41 -11.12 14.35
C GLY A 90 8.13 -9.79 14.20
N ASP A 91 9.37 -9.75 14.67
CA ASP A 91 10.28 -8.62 14.47
C ASP A 91 10.92 -8.67 13.08
N ALA A 92 10.52 -7.75 12.23
CA ALA A 92 10.99 -7.62 10.85
C ALA A 92 12.46 -7.19 10.72
N THR A 93 13.15 -6.83 11.81
CA THR A 93 14.61 -6.65 11.79
C THR A 93 15.32 -7.96 11.51
N ARG A 94 14.66 -9.10 11.78
CA ARG A 94 15.20 -10.44 11.56
C ARG A 94 14.79 -10.98 10.18
N SER A 95 15.77 -11.50 9.44
CA SER A 95 15.53 -12.03 8.10
C SER A 95 14.50 -13.16 8.10
N ASP A 96 14.50 -14.05 9.10
CA ASP A 96 13.58 -15.19 9.15
C ASP A 96 12.10 -14.77 9.20
N VAL A 97 11.80 -13.62 9.80
CA VAL A 97 10.44 -13.05 9.80
C VAL A 97 10.07 -12.54 8.40
N LEU A 98 10.99 -11.86 7.72
CA LEU A 98 10.75 -11.39 6.34
C LEU A 98 10.62 -12.55 5.35
N TRP A 99 11.38 -13.64 5.53
CA TRP A 99 11.21 -14.88 4.75
C TRP A 99 9.82 -15.51 4.96
N ARG A 100 9.33 -15.53 6.20
CA ARG A 100 7.97 -16.02 6.52
C ARG A 100 6.86 -15.17 5.88
N ALA A 101 7.15 -13.90 5.61
CA ALA A 101 6.31 -12.95 4.88
C ALA A 101 6.52 -13.00 3.36
N GLU A 102 7.33 -13.94 2.85
CA GLU A 102 7.66 -14.09 1.43
C GLU A 102 8.32 -12.84 0.80
N ALA A 103 8.99 -12.01 1.61
CA ALA A 103 9.59 -10.74 1.17
C ALA A 103 10.61 -10.89 0.03
N GLN A 104 11.29 -12.04 -0.07
CA GLN A 104 12.20 -12.40 -1.16
C GLN A 104 11.53 -12.42 -2.55
N ARG A 105 10.19 -12.52 -2.61
CA ARG A 105 9.39 -12.52 -3.86
C ARG A 105 8.50 -11.29 -3.96
N ALA A 106 8.56 -10.39 -2.98
CA ALA A 106 7.77 -9.18 -2.98
C ALA A 106 8.27 -8.25 -4.09
N ARG A 107 7.34 -7.61 -4.79
CA ARG A 107 7.68 -6.55 -5.74
C ARG A 107 8.00 -5.25 -5.01
N GLN A 108 7.30 -5.01 -3.91
CA GLN A 108 7.40 -3.79 -3.11
C GLN A 108 7.42 -4.11 -1.62
N ILE A 109 8.19 -3.33 -0.86
CA ILE A 109 8.24 -3.40 0.59
C ILE A 109 8.04 -2.00 1.14
N VAL A 110 7.05 -1.85 2.02
CA VAL A 110 6.78 -0.62 2.77
C VAL A 110 7.32 -0.78 4.19
N VAL A 111 8.25 0.08 4.58
CA VAL A 111 8.79 0.11 5.95
C VAL A 111 8.14 1.24 6.72
N ALA A 112 7.14 0.90 7.53
CA ALA A 112 6.32 1.82 8.30
C ALA A 112 6.54 1.67 9.82
N ALA A 113 7.78 1.37 10.21
CA ALA A 113 8.15 1.15 11.61
C ALA A 113 7.84 2.36 12.52
N GLN A 114 7.67 2.09 13.82
CA GLN A 114 7.35 3.13 14.79
C GLN A 114 8.55 4.02 15.11
N ARG A 115 9.76 3.46 15.08
CA ARG A 115 11.03 4.14 15.37
C ARG A 115 11.93 4.12 14.13
N ASP A 116 12.72 5.19 13.95
CA ASP A 116 13.57 5.36 12.78
C ASP A 116 14.78 4.41 12.79
N ASP A 117 15.33 4.09 13.97
CA ASP A 117 16.40 3.09 14.12
C ASP A 117 15.93 1.69 13.69
N THR A 118 14.70 1.33 14.03
CA THR A 118 14.05 0.10 13.55
C THR A 118 13.83 0.17 12.03
N ALA A 119 13.41 1.32 11.48
CA ALA A 119 13.23 1.47 10.05
C ALA A 119 14.54 1.25 9.27
N VAL A 120 15.67 1.76 9.77
CA VAL A 120 17.01 1.52 9.22
C VAL A 120 17.32 0.02 9.19
N LEU A 121 17.20 -0.67 10.33
CA LEU A 121 17.50 -2.11 10.42
C LEU A 121 16.59 -2.96 9.54
N VAL A 122 15.28 -2.70 9.56
CA VAL A 122 14.31 -3.39 8.68
C VAL A 122 14.67 -3.17 7.22
N THR A 123 15.03 -1.94 6.83
CA THR A 123 15.39 -1.61 5.43
C THR A 123 16.63 -2.38 4.99
N LEU A 124 17.68 -2.42 5.83
CA LEU A 124 18.89 -3.22 5.58
C LEU A 124 18.54 -4.70 5.38
N THR A 125 17.79 -5.27 6.33
CA THR A 125 17.40 -6.68 6.30
C THR A 125 16.53 -7.00 5.08
N ALA A 126 15.57 -6.13 4.75
CA ALA A 126 14.69 -6.27 3.60
C ALA A 126 15.48 -6.24 2.28
N ARG A 127 16.44 -5.31 2.14
CA ARG A 127 17.30 -5.23 0.96
C ARG A 127 18.22 -6.45 0.84
N GLN A 128 18.70 -7.00 1.96
CA GLN A 128 19.48 -8.23 1.96
C GLN A 128 18.65 -9.45 1.53
N VAL A 129 17.41 -9.54 2.02
CA VAL A 129 16.48 -10.63 1.66
C VAL A 129 16.02 -10.52 0.21
N ASN A 130 15.79 -9.29 -0.28
CA ASN A 130 15.35 -9.03 -1.65
C ASN A 130 16.08 -7.83 -2.26
N PRO A 131 17.19 -8.06 -2.98
CA PRO A 131 17.94 -7.00 -3.65
C PRO A 131 17.15 -6.28 -4.76
N GLY A 132 16.09 -6.89 -5.30
CA GLY A 132 15.29 -6.35 -6.41
C GLY A 132 13.97 -5.70 -6.02
N ALA A 133 13.55 -5.78 -4.76
CA ALA A 133 12.32 -5.13 -4.30
C ALA A 133 12.44 -3.60 -4.39
N HIS A 134 11.34 -2.92 -4.72
CA HIS A 134 11.24 -1.49 -4.51
C HIS A 134 10.85 -1.20 -3.06
N ILE A 135 11.75 -0.59 -2.30
CA ILE A 135 11.60 -0.36 -0.86
C ILE A 135 11.25 1.12 -0.61
N VAL A 136 10.07 1.35 -0.05
CA VAL A 136 9.61 2.67 0.39
C VAL A 136 9.60 2.68 1.91
N ALA A 137 10.38 3.56 2.51
CA ALA A 137 10.47 3.66 3.96
C ALA A 137 9.93 4.99 4.47
N SER A 138 9.38 4.99 5.68
CA SER A 138 8.99 6.21 6.38
C SER A 138 9.86 6.42 7.61
N VAL A 139 10.32 7.66 7.78
CA VAL A 139 11.02 8.13 8.98
C VAL A 139 10.28 9.33 9.57
N ARG A 140 10.46 9.58 10.86
CA ARG A 140 9.94 10.77 11.52
C ARG A 140 10.85 11.96 11.31
N GLU A 141 12.14 11.77 11.57
CA GLU A 141 13.12 12.86 11.54
C GLU A 141 13.82 12.93 10.19
N GLU A 142 13.93 14.16 9.65
CA GLU A 142 14.55 14.42 8.35
C GLU A 142 16.02 13.99 8.31
N GLU A 143 16.73 14.14 9.43
CA GLU A 143 18.14 13.74 9.58
C GLU A 143 18.39 12.24 9.42
N ASN A 144 17.36 11.41 9.64
CA ASN A 144 17.47 9.95 9.48
C ASN A 144 17.23 9.49 8.04
N ALA A 145 16.68 10.35 7.18
CA ALA A 145 16.36 9.97 5.80
C ALA A 145 17.59 9.51 5.00
N PRO A 146 18.77 10.16 5.07
CA PRO A 146 19.99 9.68 4.41
C PRO A 146 20.42 8.28 4.86
N LEU A 147 20.32 7.97 6.17
CA LEU A 147 20.69 6.65 6.70
C LEU A 147 19.79 5.55 6.15
N VAL A 148 18.48 5.80 6.05
CA VAL A 148 17.53 4.84 5.49
C VAL A 148 17.71 4.66 3.98
N ARG A 149 18.03 5.72 3.23
CA ARG A 149 18.41 5.61 1.80
C ARG A 149 19.68 4.77 1.63
N GLN A 150 20.72 5.05 2.41
CA GLN A 150 21.97 4.28 2.39
C GLN A 150 21.76 2.81 2.76
N SER A 151 20.75 2.53 3.58
CA SER A 151 20.35 1.18 3.96
C SER A 151 19.66 0.39 2.84
N GLY A 152 19.38 1.04 1.71
CA GLY A 152 18.79 0.42 0.54
C GLY A 152 17.33 0.76 0.29
N ALA A 153 16.77 1.79 0.93
CA ALA A 153 15.46 2.30 0.52
C ALA A 153 15.57 3.06 -0.81
N ASP A 154 14.66 2.79 -1.75
CA ASP A 154 14.58 3.49 -3.03
C ASP A 154 13.87 4.85 -2.86
N SER A 155 12.92 4.92 -1.93
CA SER A 155 12.22 6.16 -1.57
C SER A 155 12.05 6.27 -0.07
N VAL A 156 12.18 7.49 0.46
CA VAL A 156 12.04 7.78 1.88
C VAL A 156 11.11 8.96 2.09
N ILE A 157 10.07 8.75 2.91
CA ILE A 157 9.07 9.75 3.27
C ILE A 157 9.26 10.21 4.71
N THR A 158 9.49 11.51 4.91
CA THR A 158 9.64 12.13 6.23
C THR A 158 8.28 12.56 6.75
N SER A 159 7.64 11.70 7.57
CA SER A 159 6.23 11.87 7.95
C SER A 159 6.00 13.14 8.77
N SER A 160 6.91 13.46 9.70
CA SER A 160 6.78 14.66 10.54
C SER A 160 7.00 15.93 9.71
N GLY A 161 7.96 15.92 8.79
CA GLY A 161 8.21 17.03 7.87
C GLY A 161 7.03 17.30 6.94
N ALA A 162 6.44 16.25 6.35
CA ALA A 162 5.25 16.37 5.51
C ALA A 162 4.05 16.95 6.27
N ALA A 163 3.74 16.38 7.44
CA ALA A 163 2.65 16.87 8.30
C ALA A 163 2.90 18.31 8.77
N GLY A 164 4.13 18.65 9.17
CA GLY A 164 4.51 20.01 9.59
C GLY A 164 4.31 21.06 8.50
N ARG A 165 4.67 20.75 7.25
CA ARG A 165 4.41 21.64 6.10
C ARG A 165 2.92 21.83 5.86
N LEU A 166 2.11 20.77 5.95
CA LEU A 166 0.65 20.87 5.83
C LEU A 166 0.02 21.70 6.96
N LEU A 167 0.52 21.57 8.20
CA LEU A 167 0.07 22.40 9.33
C LEU A 167 0.37 23.87 9.08
N GLY A 168 1.61 24.20 8.66
CA GLY A 168 2.00 25.57 8.32
C GLY A 168 1.13 26.15 7.20
N GLN A 169 0.90 25.37 6.14
CA GLN A 169 0.05 25.77 5.02
C GLN A 169 -1.40 26.00 5.45
N SER A 170 -1.92 25.18 6.36
CA SER A 170 -3.29 25.28 6.85
C SER A 170 -3.51 26.52 7.72
N VAL A 171 -2.47 27.01 8.40
CA VAL A 171 -2.52 28.29 9.14
C VAL A 171 -2.55 29.47 8.17
N LEU A 172 -1.71 29.44 7.13
CA LEU A 172 -1.65 30.52 6.14
C LEU A 172 -2.90 30.57 5.25
N SER A 173 -3.39 29.40 4.85
CA SER A 173 -4.57 29.26 4.00
C SER A 173 -5.25 27.90 4.25
N PRO A 174 -6.29 27.86 5.11
CA PRO A 174 -7.02 26.63 5.41
C PRO A 174 -7.58 25.93 4.17
N SER A 175 -8.06 26.71 3.19
CA SER A 175 -8.61 26.17 1.94
C SER A 175 -7.54 25.46 1.10
N VAL A 176 -6.31 25.99 1.05
CA VAL A 176 -5.20 25.33 0.34
C VAL A 176 -4.75 24.08 1.10
N GLY A 177 -4.69 24.13 2.44
CA GLY A 177 -4.40 22.96 3.27
C GLY A 177 -5.36 21.79 2.97
N ARG A 178 -6.66 22.07 2.88
CA ARG A 178 -7.67 21.06 2.52
C ARG A 178 -7.47 20.46 1.13
N VAL A 179 -7.23 21.30 0.12
CA VAL A 179 -6.98 20.82 -1.25
C VAL A 179 -5.69 19.99 -1.35
N MET A 180 -4.69 20.25 -0.51
CA MET A 180 -3.45 19.47 -0.47
C MET A 180 -3.62 18.12 0.26
N ASP A 181 -4.56 18.04 1.22
CA ASP A 181 -4.84 16.83 1.99
C ASP A 181 -5.67 15.81 1.19
N ASP A 182 -6.57 16.28 0.33
CA ASP A 182 -7.44 15.45 -0.51
C ASP A 182 -6.63 14.42 -1.36
N PRO A 183 -5.63 14.81 -2.19
CA PRO A 183 -4.89 13.88 -3.05
C PRO A 183 -4.04 12.82 -2.34
N ILE A 184 -3.64 13.07 -1.09
CA ILE A 184 -2.84 12.12 -0.29
C ILE A 184 -3.71 11.18 0.54
N THR A 185 -5.01 11.47 0.62
CA THR A 185 -5.99 10.67 1.32
C THR A 185 -6.89 10.00 0.29
N TYR A 186 -6.66 8.71 0.08
CA TYR A 186 -7.41 7.97 -0.93
C TYR A 186 -8.94 8.09 -0.72
N GLY A 187 -9.65 8.49 -1.77
CA GLY A 187 -11.12 8.56 -1.76
C GLY A 187 -11.70 9.85 -1.15
N SER A 188 -10.88 10.85 -0.82
CA SER A 188 -11.37 12.15 -0.32
C SER A 188 -11.28 13.23 -1.39
N GLY A 189 -12.43 13.65 -1.92
CA GLY A 189 -12.55 14.85 -2.77
C GLY A 189 -11.86 14.72 -4.13
N LEU A 190 -10.54 14.85 -4.13
CA LEU A 190 -9.64 14.78 -5.27
C LEU A 190 -8.67 13.61 -5.12
N ASP A 191 -8.55 12.77 -6.14
CA ASP A 191 -7.53 11.73 -6.23
C ASP A 191 -6.44 12.17 -7.23
N LEU A 192 -5.18 11.85 -6.91
CA LEU A 192 -4.07 11.95 -7.85
C LEU A 192 -3.80 10.57 -8.45
N ILE A 193 -4.01 10.42 -9.76
CA ILE A 193 -3.85 9.15 -10.46
C ILE A 193 -2.83 9.26 -11.59
N GLU A 194 -2.15 8.16 -11.85
CA GLU A 194 -1.28 8.01 -13.01
C GLU A 194 -1.95 7.11 -14.05
N ARG A 195 -2.31 7.65 -15.20
CA ARG A 195 -3.01 6.93 -16.28
C ARG A 195 -2.24 7.00 -17.61
N PRO A 196 -2.41 6.03 -18.53
CA PRO A 196 -1.88 6.18 -19.88
C PRO A 196 -2.56 7.33 -20.64
N VAL A 197 -1.87 7.86 -21.65
CA VAL A 197 -2.48 8.76 -22.66
C VAL A 197 -3.49 7.97 -23.50
N ASP A 198 -4.70 8.48 -23.66
CA ASP A 198 -5.68 7.89 -24.56
C ASP A 198 -5.23 8.09 -26.02
N PRO A 199 -5.43 7.14 -26.94
CA PRO A 199 -5.04 7.31 -28.34
C PRO A 199 -5.59 8.58 -29.00
N SER A 200 -6.74 9.10 -28.55
CA SER A 200 -7.33 10.36 -29.03
C SER A 200 -6.67 11.61 -28.48
N GLU A 201 -5.89 11.50 -27.39
CA GLU A 201 -5.14 12.58 -26.75
C GLU A 201 -3.71 12.72 -27.32
N ALA A 202 -3.22 11.70 -28.03
CA ALA A 202 -1.89 11.72 -28.62
C ALA A 202 -1.76 12.85 -29.66
N GLY A 203 -0.72 13.67 -29.54
CA GLY A 203 -0.54 14.85 -30.38
C GLY A 203 -1.12 16.15 -29.80
N LEU A 204 -1.96 16.08 -28.77
CA LEU A 204 -2.48 17.26 -28.07
C LEU A 204 -1.46 17.81 -27.06
N ALA A 205 -1.61 19.07 -26.67
CA ALA A 205 -0.91 19.61 -25.52
C ALA A 205 -1.55 19.09 -24.21
N PRO A 206 -0.77 18.96 -23.11
CA PRO A 206 -1.31 18.56 -21.80
C PRO A 206 -2.52 19.39 -21.33
N ARG A 207 -2.58 20.68 -21.71
CA ARG A 207 -3.64 21.63 -21.36
C ARG A 207 -4.92 21.48 -22.19
N GLU A 208 -4.86 20.78 -23.32
CA GLU A 208 -6.00 20.55 -24.22
C GLU A 208 -6.77 19.27 -23.85
N VAL A 209 -6.19 18.44 -22.98
CA VAL A 209 -6.83 17.24 -22.45
C VAL A 209 -7.92 17.62 -21.44
N ARG A 210 -8.97 16.80 -21.36
CA ARG A 210 -10.11 17.02 -20.46
C ARG A 210 -9.72 17.03 -18.99
N ASP A 211 -8.80 16.15 -18.61
CA ASP A 211 -8.36 15.99 -17.22
C ASP A 211 -7.40 17.10 -16.80
N LEU A 212 -7.38 17.41 -15.50
CA LEU A 212 -6.40 18.32 -14.94
C LEU A 212 -5.03 17.62 -14.87
N VAL A 213 -4.24 17.74 -15.94
CA VAL A 213 -2.87 17.20 -16.00
C VAL A 213 -1.95 18.07 -15.15
N VAL A 214 -1.31 17.46 -14.15
CA VAL A 214 -0.31 18.11 -13.29
C VAL A 214 1.09 17.94 -13.90
N SER A 215 1.38 16.74 -14.39
CA SER A 215 2.68 16.37 -14.95
C SER A 215 2.56 15.24 -15.97
N VAL A 216 3.55 15.13 -16.85
CA VAL A 216 3.70 14.07 -17.85
C VAL A 216 4.92 13.22 -17.49
N MET A 217 4.73 11.91 -17.37
CA MET A 217 5.80 10.93 -17.22
C MET A 217 6.21 10.41 -18.58
N ARG A 218 7.42 10.76 -19.02
CA ARG A 218 7.98 10.36 -20.32
C ARG A 218 9.39 9.82 -20.11
N ASP A 219 9.66 8.62 -20.61
CA ASP A 219 10.99 8.00 -20.53
C ASP A 219 11.58 8.01 -19.10
N ALA A 220 10.73 7.74 -18.09
CA ALA A 220 11.04 7.81 -16.65
C ALA A 220 11.41 9.20 -16.10
N ARG A 221 11.16 10.28 -16.86
CA ARG A 221 11.27 11.66 -16.41
C ARG A 221 9.88 12.24 -16.13
N LEU A 222 9.76 12.92 -15.00
CA LEU A 222 8.59 13.74 -14.68
C LEU A 222 8.79 15.13 -15.29
N LEU A 223 7.92 15.50 -16.22
CA LEU A 223 7.87 16.81 -16.85
C LEU A 223 6.64 17.55 -16.32
N ASP A 224 6.77 18.81 -15.94
CA ASP A 224 5.62 19.62 -15.53
C ASP A 224 4.66 19.82 -16.73
N HIS A 225 3.38 20.04 -16.45
CA HIS A 225 2.36 20.20 -17.50
C HIS A 225 2.63 21.34 -18.51
N ASP A 226 3.49 22.29 -18.17
CA ASP A 226 3.89 23.43 -18.99
C ASP A 226 5.32 23.33 -19.52
N ASP A 227 6.02 22.21 -19.27
CA ASP A 227 7.31 21.93 -19.87
C ASP A 227 7.17 21.83 -21.41
N PRO A 228 7.97 22.55 -22.20
CA PRO A 228 7.95 22.44 -23.66
C PRO A 228 8.18 21.01 -24.17
N GLU A 229 8.97 20.20 -23.46
CA GLU A 229 9.18 18.79 -23.80
C GLU A 229 7.92 17.96 -23.60
N ALA A 230 6.99 18.34 -22.72
CA ALA A 230 5.73 17.62 -22.51
C ALA A 230 4.72 17.80 -23.66
N ASN A 231 4.99 18.72 -24.61
CA ASN A 231 4.11 19.05 -25.73
C ASN A 231 4.76 18.70 -27.09
N PRO A 232 4.11 17.91 -27.96
CA PRO A 232 2.83 17.24 -27.76
C PRO A 232 2.95 15.97 -26.90
N LEU A 233 1.82 15.51 -26.37
CA LEU A 233 1.70 14.22 -25.72
C LEU A 233 2.00 13.08 -26.67
N ARG A 234 2.75 12.08 -26.20
CA ARG A 234 3.04 10.83 -26.94
C ARG A 234 2.16 9.72 -26.40
N ALA A 235 1.80 8.77 -27.27
CA ALA A 235 1.02 7.59 -26.88
C ALA A 235 1.72 6.70 -25.83
N THR A 236 3.04 6.82 -25.69
CA THR A 236 3.85 6.11 -24.69
C THR A 236 3.94 6.84 -23.35
N ASP A 237 3.48 8.09 -23.27
CA ASP A 237 3.51 8.86 -22.04
C ASP A 237 2.48 8.33 -21.04
N ARG A 238 2.71 8.64 -19.77
CA ARG A 238 1.70 8.53 -18.72
C ARG A 238 1.41 9.91 -18.14
N LEU A 239 0.16 10.19 -17.85
CA LEU A 239 -0.29 11.46 -17.29
C LEU A 239 -0.51 11.30 -15.80
N ILE A 240 0.03 12.23 -15.02
CA ILE A 240 -0.35 12.43 -13.62
C ILE A 240 -1.46 13.46 -13.61
N THR A 241 -2.66 13.02 -13.26
CA THR A 241 -3.88 13.83 -13.33
C THR A 241 -4.57 13.91 -11.99
N ILE A 242 -5.21 15.04 -11.71
CA ILE A 242 -6.15 15.19 -10.61
C ILE A 242 -7.56 14.90 -11.13
N CYS A 243 -8.24 13.92 -10.55
CA CYS A 243 -9.63 13.61 -10.82
C CYS A 243 -10.46 13.68 -9.54
N ARG A 244 -11.80 13.73 -9.64
CA ARG A 244 -12.64 13.54 -8.46
C ARG A 244 -12.56 12.09 -8.01
N ALA A 245 -12.59 11.86 -6.70
CA ALA A 245 -12.61 10.49 -6.16
C ALA A 245 -13.80 9.66 -6.67
N SER A 246 -14.94 10.31 -6.99
CA SER A 246 -16.11 9.69 -7.60
C SER A 246 -15.91 9.21 -9.04
N ASP A 247 -14.86 9.67 -9.71
CA ASP A 247 -14.61 9.41 -11.13
C ASP A 247 -13.38 8.49 -11.32
N GLY A 248 -12.65 8.23 -10.23
CA GLY A 248 -11.47 7.36 -10.21
C GLY A 248 -11.82 5.87 -10.39
N PRO A 249 -10.80 5.00 -10.54
CA PRO A 249 -10.98 3.56 -10.76
C PRO A 249 -11.82 2.83 -9.68
N ALA A 250 -12.03 3.46 -8.52
CA ALA A 250 -12.93 3.01 -7.48
C ALA A 250 -14.41 3.00 -7.90
N ALA A 251 -14.87 4.05 -8.58
CA ALA A 251 -16.26 4.21 -8.96
C ALA A 251 -16.65 3.29 -10.13
N ALA A 252 -15.70 3.01 -11.03
CA ALA A 252 -15.88 2.06 -12.12
C ALA A 252 -16.13 0.60 -11.65
N ARG A 253 -15.89 0.28 -10.37
CA ARG A 253 -16.13 -1.05 -9.78
C ARG A 253 -17.48 -1.16 -9.04
N LEU A 254 -18.20 -0.06 -8.88
CA LEU A 254 -19.50 0.00 -8.19
C LEU A 254 -20.67 0.27 -9.15
N GLY A 255 -20.41 0.35 -10.47
CA GLY A 255 -21.39 0.58 -11.53
C GLY A 255 -21.66 -0.65 -12.38
#